data_AF-A0AAD8LQU5-F1
#
_entry.id   AF-A0AAD8LQU5-F1
#
_cell.length_a   1.000
_cell.length_b   1.000
_cell.length_c   1.000
_cell.angle_alpha   90.00
_cell.angle_beta   90.00
_cell.angle_gamma   90.00
#
_symmetry.space_group_name_H-M   'P 1'
#
loop_
_entity.id
_entity.type
_entity.pdbx_description
1 polymer ?
#
loop_
_entity_poly.entity_id
_entity_poly.type
_entity_poly.pdbx_seq_one_letter_code
_entity_poly.pdbx_strand_id
1 'polypeptide(L)'
;MDTECPICLDVITPISEKKLLVSQVCDHKICNVCAERQLSSQVGHAQCAICRCHITRASFVPFDMSQYHYNALKDARKRVMQVYNDTRSNFKDTPEYNKFLEERESMINDLAAGRNDVRWERIESELKNYERQNTARISENIAIQNSELRKRVKYIVEHEKTFYEIVDKGTPFSLSKGEDLVHTLQRTHASFFADTNEIISSSGECKPLNAAIRSDTDIPRRVLTSRDMVLDCDLAGGYSVDLVRERCQLQVDLMLLWNLE
;
A
#
# COMPACT_ATOMS: atom_id res chain seq x y z
N MET A 1 30.23 -8.18 -12.73
CA MET A 1 30.43 -8.35 -11.27
C MET A 1 29.11 -8.54 -10.53
N ASP A 2 27.95 -8.13 -11.06
CA ASP A 2 26.65 -8.27 -10.36
C ASP A 2 26.05 -9.68 -10.27
N THR A 3 26.63 -10.66 -10.97
CA THR A 3 26.14 -12.04 -11.05
C THR A 3 27.08 -13.06 -10.41
N GLU A 4 28.17 -12.61 -9.82
CA GLU A 4 29.14 -13.48 -9.14
C GLU A 4 28.79 -13.60 -7.67
N CYS A 5 28.84 -14.83 -7.13
CA CYS A 5 28.69 -15.00 -5.69
C CYS A 5 30.02 -14.64 -4.99
N PRO A 6 30.05 -13.69 -4.03
CA PRO A 6 31.28 -13.26 -3.39
C PRO A 6 31.94 -14.32 -2.47
N ILE A 7 31.24 -15.42 -2.18
CA ILE A 7 31.72 -16.49 -1.31
C ILE A 7 32.36 -17.63 -2.12
N CYS A 8 31.69 -18.08 -3.19
CA CYS A 8 32.18 -19.18 -4.01
C CYS A 8 32.80 -18.73 -5.34
N LEU A 9 32.74 -17.45 -5.67
CA LEU A 9 33.26 -16.83 -6.90
C LEU A 9 32.68 -17.43 -8.19
N ASP A 10 31.57 -18.16 -8.08
CA ASP A 10 30.86 -18.71 -9.23
C ASP A 10 30.02 -17.60 -9.90
N VAL A 11 30.12 -17.52 -11.21
CA VAL A 11 29.25 -16.67 -12.04
C VAL A 11 27.91 -17.38 -12.23
N ILE A 12 26.85 -16.81 -11.69
CA ILE A 12 25.49 -17.36 -11.78
C ILE A 12 24.79 -16.76 -12.98
N THR A 13 24.48 -17.61 -13.95
CA THR A 13 23.69 -17.25 -15.13
C THR A 13 22.29 -17.86 -15.03
N PRO A 14 21.32 -17.42 -15.86
CA PRO A 14 19.98 -18.02 -15.87
C PRO A 14 19.95 -19.51 -16.23
N ILE A 15 21.01 -20.01 -16.88
CA ILE A 15 21.17 -21.43 -17.26
C ILE A 15 21.82 -22.24 -16.12
N SER A 16 22.43 -21.57 -15.14
CA SER A 16 23.03 -22.22 -13.98
C SER A 16 21.96 -22.89 -13.11
N GLU A 17 22.30 -24.03 -12.53
CA GLU A 17 21.45 -24.71 -11.54
C GLU A 17 21.32 -23.89 -10.24
N LYS A 18 22.31 -23.02 -9.96
CA LYS A 18 22.33 -22.16 -8.77
C LYS A 18 21.50 -20.90 -9.05
N LYS A 19 20.77 -20.45 -8.03
CA LYS A 19 20.03 -19.18 -8.09
C LYS A 19 20.72 -18.13 -7.22
N LEU A 20 20.77 -16.89 -7.70
CA LEU A 20 21.23 -15.76 -6.92
C LEU A 20 20.09 -15.31 -5.99
N LEU A 21 20.41 -15.08 -4.73
CA LEU A 21 19.49 -14.59 -3.70
C LEU A 21 19.99 -13.23 -3.20
N VAL A 22 19.07 -12.31 -2.93
CA VAL A 22 19.36 -11.02 -2.30
C VAL A 22 18.76 -10.98 -0.89
N SER A 23 19.53 -10.47 0.07
CA SER A 23 19.02 -10.24 1.43
C SER A 23 18.28 -8.91 1.50
N GLN A 24 17.02 -8.91 1.95
CA GLN A 24 16.21 -7.69 2.12
C GLN A 24 16.69 -6.77 3.26
N VAL A 25 17.61 -7.25 4.11
CA VAL A 25 18.13 -6.48 5.26
C VAL A 25 19.38 -5.70 4.90
N CYS A 26 20.22 -6.25 4.00
CA CYS A 26 21.55 -5.69 3.71
C CYS A 26 21.90 -5.63 2.22
N ASP A 27 20.97 -5.95 1.31
CA ASP A 27 21.10 -5.88 -0.15
C ASP A 27 22.30 -6.63 -0.76
N HIS A 28 22.90 -7.54 0.00
CA HIS A 28 23.97 -8.40 -0.48
C HIS A 28 23.43 -9.60 -1.26
N LYS A 29 24.10 -9.92 -2.38
CA LYS A 29 23.74 -10.99 -3.30
C LYS A 29 24.64 -12.21 -3.08
N ILE A 30 24.06 -13.39 -2.85
CA ILE A 30 24.78 -14.67 -2.67
C ILE A 30 24.05 -15.84 -3.34
N CYS A 31 24.73 -16.92 -3.70
CA CYS A 31 24.07 -18.09 -4.30
C CYS A 31 23.25 -18.87 -3.26
N ASN A 32 22.22 -19.60 -3.71
CA ASN A 32 21.37 -20.43 -2.84
C ASN A 32 22.18 -21.42 -1.98
N VAL A 33 23.21 -22.06 -2.55
CA VAL A 33 24.05 -23.03 -1.84
C VAL A 33 24.85 -22.36 -0.72
N CYS A 34 25.42 -21.18 -0.98
CA CYS A 34 26.16 -20.44 0.04
C CYS A 34 25.24 -19.89 1.12
N ALA A 35 24.05 -19.39 0.74
CA ALA A 35 23.05 -18.91 1.68
C ALA A 35 22.61 -20.03 2.64
N GLU A 36 22.33 -21.23 2.11
CA GLU A 36 21.91 -22.37 2.92
C GLU A 36 23.03 -22.89 3.82
N ARG A 37 24.27 -22.93 3.32
CA ARG A 37 25.44 -23.27 4.15
C ARG A 37 25.61 -22.27 5.29
N GLN A 38 25.47 -20.98 5.02
CA GLN A 38 25.63 -19.93 6.00
C GLN A 38 24.54 -19.97 7.08
N LEU A 39 23.30 -20.25 6.69
CA LEU A 39 22.18 -20.46 7.62
C LEU A 39 22.34 -21.74 8.45
N SER A 40 22.93 -22.80 7.86
CA SER A 40 23.11 -24.09 8.55
C SER A 40 24.31 -24.10 9.50
N SER A 41 25.38 -23.38 9.15
CA SER A 41 26.61 -23.32 9.96
C SER A 41 26.43 -22.55 11.27
N GLN A 42 25.40 -21.70 11.38
CA GLN A 42 25.16 -20.87 12.55
C GLN A 42 23.83 -21.25 13.19
N VAL A 43 23.89 -21.86 14.38
CA VAL A 43 22.68 -22.22 15.15
C VAL A 43 22.04 -20.93 15.68
N GLY A 44 20.88 -20.56 15.13
CA GLY A 44 20.13 -19.36 15.52
C GLY A 44 20.12 -18.28 14.43
N HIS A 45 20.45 -17.03 14.81
CA HIS A 45 20.52 -15.92 13.86
C HIS A 45 21.83 -15.99 13.07
N ALA A 46 21.73 -16.29 11.77
CA ALA A 46 22.89 -16.23 10.90
C ALA A 46 23.33 -14.77 10.70
N GLN A 47 24.62 -14.54 10.48
CA GLN A 47 25.21 -13.25 10.19
C GLN A 47 25.66 -13.21 8.75
N CYS A 48 25.39 -12.12 8.03
CA CYS A 48 25.84 -11.92 6.66
C CYS A 48 27.38 -12.06 6.54
N ALA A 49 27.89 -12.84 5.59
CA ALA A 49 29.34 -13.04 5.40
C ALA A 49 30.06 -11.76 4.96
N ILE A 50 29.33 -10.77 4.45
CA ILE A 50 29.87 -9.51 3.93
C ILE A 50 29.80 -8.41 5.00
N CYS A 51 28.62 -8.13 5.54
CA CYS A 51 28.40 -7.03 6.50
C CYS A 51 28.10 -7.46 7.94
N ARG A 52 28.03 -8.76 8.24
CA ARG A 52 27.71 -9.34 9.55
C ARG A 52 26.35 -8.95 10.17
N CYS A 53 25.44 -8.35 9.40
CA CYS A 53 24.06 -8.13 9.84
C CYS A 53 23.34 -9.45 10.11
N HIS A 54 22.46 -9.45 11.11
CA HIS A 54 21.60 -10.60 11.39
C HIS A 54 20.62 -10.86 10.24
N ILE A 55 20.61 -12.09 9.76
CA ILE A 55 19.82 -12.56 8.62
C ILE A 55 19.13 -13.88 8.99
N THR A 56 17.95 -14.08 8.42
CA THR A 56 17.17 -15.32 8.59
C THR A 56 16.88 -15.94 7.24
N ARG A 57 16.37 -17.18 7.21
CA ARG A 57 15.99 -17.84 5.95
C ARG A 57 14.92 -17.04 5.19
N ALA A 58 13.99 -16.39 5.89
CA ALA A 58 12.94 -15.55 5.31
C ALA A 58 13.46 -14.22 4.74
N SER A 59 14.67 -13.80 5.13
CA SER A 59 15.26 -12.54 4.67
C SER A 59 15.81 -12.64 3.23
N PHE A 60 16.00 -13.85 2.69
CA PHE A 60 16.52 -14.07 1.35
C PHE A 60 15.39 -14.23 0.33
N VAL A 61 15.47 -13.44 -0.74
CA VAL A 61 14.53 -13.48 -1.86
C VAL A 61 15.31 -13.82 -3.14
N PRO A 62 14.76 -14.65 -4.04
CA PRO A 62 15.38 -14.90 -5.34
C PRO A 62 15.56 -13.59 -6.10
N PHE A 63 16.79 -13.37 -6.56
CA PHE A 63 17.15 -12.20 -7.32
C PHE A 63 17.13 -12.53 -8.81
N ASP A 64 16.28 -11.82 -9.54
CA ASP A 64 16.24 -11.83 -11.00
C ASP A 64 16.71 -10.46 -11.49
N MET A 65 17.76 -10.45 -12.32
CA MET A 65 18.33 -9.23 -12.89
C MET A 65 17.29 -8.45 -13.70
N SER A 66 16.53 -9.12 -14.54
CA SER A 66 15.54 -8.49 -15.41
C SER A 66 14.43 -7.85 -14.57
N GLN A 67 13.95 -8.57 -13.56
CA GLN A 67 12.92 -8.07 -12.65
C GLN A 67 13.44 -6.92 -11.78
N TYR A 68 14.70 -6.97 -11.34
CA TYR A 68 15.31 -5.91 -10.54
C TYR A 68 15.39 -4.59 -11.31
N HIS A 69 15.93 -4.61 -12.54
CA HIS A 69 16.01 -3.41 -13.37
C HIS A 69 14.62 -2.85 -13.71
N TYR A 70 13.67 -3.72 -14.02
CA TYR A 70 12.29 -3.32 -14.27
C TYR A 70 11.65 -2.67 -13.04
N ASN A 71 11.79 -3.27 -11.86
CA ASN A 71 11.24 -2.75 -10.62
C ASN A 71 11.90 -1.40 -10.25
N ALA A 72 13.22 -1.29 -10.36
CA ALA A 72 13.94 -0.04 -10.10
C ALA A 72 13.44 1.10 -11.00
N LEU A 73 13.29 0.84 -12.30
CA LEU A 73 12.74 1.81 -13.25
C LEU A 73 11.28 2.14 -12.93
N LYS A 74 10.45 1.14 -12.61
CA LYS A 74 9.04 1.30 -12.27
C LYS A 74 8.86 2.16 -11.02
N ASP A 75 9.65 1.92 -9.98
CA ASP A 75 9.60 2.64 -8.71
C ASP A 75 10.10 4.08 -8.89
N ALA A 76 11.21 4.27 -9.60
CA ALA A 76 11.71 5.60 -9.96
C ALA A 76 10.67 6.39 -10.77
N ARG A 77 10.09 5.76 -11.80
CA ARG A 77 9.05 6.37 -12.66
C ARG A 77 7.82 6.75 -11.85
N LYS A 78 7.30 5.85 -11.00
CA LYS A 78 6.15 6.13 -10.14
C LYS A 78 6.43 7.34 -9.25
N ARG A 79 7.60 7.38 -8.62
CA ARG A 79 7.99 8.46 -7.72
C ARG A 79 8.13 9.80 -8.44
N VAL A 80 8.84 9.84 -9.56
CA VAL A 80 9.01 11.08 -10.32
C VAL A 80 7.68 11.55 -10.89
N MET A 81 6.83 10.66 -11.42
CA MET A 81 5.51 11.04 -11.95
C MET A 81 4.55 11.57 -10.88
N GLN A 82 4.70 11.17 -9.62
CA GLN A 82 3.90 11.72 -8.52
C GLN A 82 4.26 13.19 -8.23
N VAL A 83 5.54 13.54 -8.35
CA VAL A 83 6.05 14.89 -8.08
C VAL A 83 5.96 15.78 -9.33
N TYR A 84 6.45 15.31 -10.48
CA TYR A 84 6.41 15.97 -11.78
C TYR A 84 5.14 15.58 -12.54
N ASN A 85 3.99 16.02 -12.02
CA ASN A 85 2.66 15.61 -12.48
C ASN A 85 1.97 16.62 -13.42
N ASP A 86 2.71 17.61 -13.93
CA ASP A 86 2.18 18.59 -14.88
C ASP A 86 1.76 17.95 -16.21
N THR A 87 0.60 18.36 -16.70
CA THR A 87 0.00 17.90 -17.96
C THR A 87 0.19 18.94 -19.07
N ARG A 88 -0.13 18.58 -20.31
CA ARG A 88 0.02 19.47 -21.48
C ARG A 88 -0.71 20.81 -21.32
N SER A 89 -1.80 20.86 -20.56
CA SER A 89 -2.56 22.09 -20.27
C SER A 89 -1.77 23.14 -19.49
N ASN A 90 -0.70 22.74 -18.80
CA ASN A 90 0.07 23.61 -17.92
C ASN A 90 1.17 24.38 -18.68
N PHE A 91 1.33 24.13 -19.98
CA PHE A 91 2.36 24.71 -20.83
C PHE A 91 1.75 25.48 -21.99
N LYS A 92 2.40 26.56 -22.39
CA LYS A 92 1.95 27.39 -23.53
C LYS A 92 2.25 26.67 -24.83
N ASP A 93 3.51 26.28 -25.00
CA ASP A 93 4.01 25.74 -26.25
C ASP A 93 4.38 24.26 -26.17
N THR A 94 4.31 23.58 -27.32
CA THR A 94 4.66 22.16 -27.44
C THR A 94 6.16 21.89 -27.18
N PRO A 95 7.11 22.74 -27.63
CA PRO A 95 8.52 22.56 -27.31
C PRO A 95 8.83 22.61 -25.81
N GLU A 96 8.17 23.49 -25.05
CA GLU A 96 8.35 23.57 -23.60
C GLU A 96 7.88 22.28 -22.91
N TYR A 97 6.73 21.76 -23.34
CA TYR A 97 6.22 20.49 -22.82
C TYR A 97 7.15 19.32 -23.16
N ASN A 98 7.69 19.25 -24.38
CA ASN A 98 8.64 18.21 -24.76
C ASN A 98 9.92 18.27 -23.93
N LYS A 99 10.45 19.48 -23.70
CA LYS A 99 11.61 19.69 -22.82
C LYS A 99 11.33 19.19 -21.39
N PHE A 100 10.14 19.50 -20.85
CA PHE A 100 9.72 18.98 -19.55
C PHE A 100 9.64 17.45 -19.53
N LEU A 101 9.13 16.82 -20.58
CA LEU A 101 9.08 15.35 -20.68
C LEU A 101 10.49 14.74 -20.73
N GLU A 102 11.41 15.34 -21.48
CA GLU A 102 12.81 14.89 -21.54
C GLU A 102 13.52 15.04 -20.20
N GLU A 103 13.36 16.18 -19.51
CA GLU A 103 13.90 16.40 -18.16
C GLU A 103 13.35 15.34 -17.19
N ARG A 104 12.04 15.04 -17.29
CA ARG A 104 11.40 14.02 -16.47
C ARG A 104 11.96 12.62 -16.70
N GLU A 105 12.13 12.20 -17.96
CA GLU A 105 12.72 10.89 -18.28
C GLU A 105 14.21 10.83 -17.89
N SER A 106 14.94 11.92 -18.03
CA SER A 106 16.34 12.03 -17.58
C SER A 106 16.46 11.77 -16.07
N MET A 107 15.61 12.42 -15.25
CA MET A 107 15.57 12.18 -13.81
C MET A 107 15.20 10.73 -13.45
N ILE A 108 14.26 10.12 -14.20
CA ILE A 108 13.87 8.72 -13.99
C ILE A 108 15.06 7.80 -14.26
N ASN A 109 15.79 8.01 -15.36
CA ASN A 109 16.95 7.19 -15.71
C ASN A 109 18.08 7.34 -14.68
N ASP A 110 18.37 8.56 -14.22
CA ASP A 110 19.38 8.81 -13.20
C ASP A 110 19.01 8.17 -11.85
N LEU A 111 17.72 8.21 -11.45
CA LEU A 111 17.26 7.53 -10.24
C LEU A 111 17.27 6.00 -10.37
N ALA A 112 16.95 5.47 -11.55
CA ALA A 112 16.91 4.03 -11.82
C ALA A 112 18.31 3.40 -11.91
N ALA A 113 19.36 4.18 -12.21
CA ALA A 113 20.75 3.74 -12.20
C ALA A 113 21.21 3.24 -10.79
N GLY A 114 20.53 3.69 -9.74
CA GLY A 114 20.71 3.22 -8.35
C GLY A 114 21.62 4.12 -7.51
N ARG A 115 21.64 3.87 -6.19
CA ARG A 115 22.30 4.75 -5.19
C ARG A 115 23.83 4.83 -5.30
N ASN A 116 24.46 3.91 -6.03
CA ASN A 116 25.91 3.91 -6.22
C ASN A 116 26.34 4.91 -7.32
N ASP A 117 25.41 5.50 -8.05
CA ASP A 117 25.70 6.55 -9.04
C ASP A 117 25.83 7.91 -8.34
N VAL A 118 26.90 8.65 -8.67
CA VAL A 118 27.17 10.00 -8.14
C VAL A 118 26.02 10.97 -8.43
N ARG A 119 25.29 10.76 -9.53
CA ARG A 119 24.15 11.61 -9.92
C ARG A 119 22.92 11.39 -9.04
N TRP A 120 22.82 10.24 -8.38
CA TRP A 120 21.63 9.85 -7.62
C TRP A 120 21.32 10.87 -6.52
N GLU A 121 22.33 11.25 -5.72
CA GLU A 121 22.15 12.19 -4.61
C GLU A 121 21.72 13.58 -5.09
N ARG A 122 22.27 14.03 -6.23
CA ARG A 122 21.91 15.32 -6.83
C ARG A 122 20.43 15.33 -7.24
N ILE A 123 20.00 14.36 -8.04
CA ILE A 123 18.61 14.28 -8.52
C ILE A 123 17.63 14.05 -7.37
N GLU A 124 18.00 13.25 -6.38
CA GLU A 124 17.21 13.03 -5.17
C GLU A 124 16.99 14.35 -4.39
N SER A 125 18.02 15.19 -4.29
CA SER A 125 17.94 16.50 -3.65
C SER A 125 17.08 17.48 -4.45
N GLU A 126 17.23 17.49 -5.78
CA GLU A 126 16.43 18.32 -6.69
C GLU A 126 14.95 17.94 -6.63
N LEU A 127 14.65 16.64 -6.66
CA LEU A 127 13.28 16.11 -6.55
C LEU A 127 12.62 16.52 -5.22
N LYS A 128 13.33 16.39 -4.09
CA LYS A 128 12.83 16.83 -2.77
C LYS A 128 12.61 18.33 -2.69
N ASN A 129 13.50 19.12 -3.28
CA ASN A 129 13.37 20.57 -3.30
C ASN A 129 12.17 21.00 -4.15
N TYR A 130 11.99 20.38 -5.33
CA TYR A 130 10.85 20.62 -6.18
C TYR A 130 9.53 20.24 -5.49
N GLU A 131 9.48 19.07 -4.84
CA GLU A 131 8.31 18.62 -4.09
C GLU A 131 7.91 19.64 -3.02
N ARG A 132 8.88 20.11 -2.21
CA ARG A 132 8.64 21.12 -1.17
C ARG A 132 8.13 22.45 -1.73
N GLN A 133 8.70 22.91 -2.84
CA GLN A 133 8.32 24.19 -3.45
C GLN A 133 6.94 24.13 -4.13
N ASN A 134 6.56 22.97 -4.67
CA ASN A 134 5.39 22.82 -5.52
C ASN A 134 4.26 21.98 -4.90
N THR A 135 4.30 21.68 -3.59
CA THR A 135 3.31 20.85 -2.88
C THR A 135 1.85 21.18 -3.23
N ALA A 136 1.47 22.47 -3.19
CA ALA A 136 0.10 22.92 -3.49
C ALA A 136 -0.31 22.59 -4.93
N ARG A 137 0.53 22.96 -5.91
CA ARG A 137 0.31 22.69 -7.34
C ARG A 137 0.23 21.18 -7.62
N ILE A 138 1.11 20.39 -7.00
CA ILE A 138 1.11 18.94 -7.12
C ILE A 138 -0.22 18.37 -6.60
N SER A 139 -0.70 18.81 -5.44
CA SER A 139 -1.95 18.34 -4.85
C SER A 139 -3.18 18.69 -5.69
N GLU A 140 -3.21 19.89 -6.27
CA GLU A 140 -4.27 20.34 -7.18
C GLU A 140 -4.30 19.49 -8.45
N ASN A 141 -3.14 19.30 -9.09
CA ASN A 141 -3.00 18.44 -10.27
C ASN A 141 -3.48 17.00 -9.98
N ILE A 142 -3.14 16.42 -8.81
CA ILE A 142 -3.60 15.08 -8.41
C ILE A 142 -5.13 15.07 -8.28
N ALA A 143 -5.73 16.09 -7.65
CA ALA A 143 -7.17 16.18 -7.48
C ALA A 143 -7.91 16.27 -8.82
N ILE A 144 -7.39 17.06 -9.75
CA ILE A 144 -7.93 17.19 -11.13
C ILE A 144 -7.84 15.83 -11.83
N GLN A 145 -6.67 15.20 -11.85
CA GLN A 145 -6.46 13.89 -12.49
C GLN A 145 -7.39 12.82 -11.90
N ASN A 146 -7.58 12.80 -10.58
CA ASN A 146 -8.46 11.85 -9.91
C ASN A 146 -9.94 12.12 -10.24
N SER A 147 -10.35 13.38 -10.33
CA SER A 147 -11.70 13.77 -10.76
C SER A 147 -11.98 13.36 -12.21
N GLU A 148 -11.03 13.58 -13.11
CA GLU A 148 -11.12 13.15 -14.51
C GLU A 148 -11.17 11.63 -14.65
N LEU A 149 -10.32 10.92 -13.91
CA LEU A 149 -10.34 9.46 -13.86
C LEU A 149 -11.68 8.94 -13.34
N ARG A 150 -12.21 9.53 -12.26
CA ARG A 150 -13.53 9.19 -11.72
C ARG A 150 -14.63 9.34 -12.76
N LYS A 151 -14.66 10.46 -13.49
CA LYS A 151 -15.63 10.70 -14.57
C LYS A 151 -15.51 9.65 -15.68
N ARG A 152 -14.28 9.36 -16.12
CA ARG A 152 -14.01 8.36 -17.16
C ARG A 152 -14.44 6.96 -16.74
N VAL A 153 -14.12 6.55 -15.51
CA VAL A 153 -14.50 5.25 -14.97
C VAL A 153 -16.02 5.13 -14.84
N LYS A 154 -16.72 6.15 -14.34
CA LYS A 154 -18.19 6.17 -14.31
C LYS A 154 -18.79 6.04 -15.70
N TYR A 155 -18.27 6.79 -16.67
CA TYR A 155 -18.71 6.72 -18.07
C TYR A 155 -18.57 5.30 -18.65
N ILE A 156 -17.44 4.63 -18.44
CA ILE A 156 -17.22 3.26 -18.92
C ILE A 156 -18.24 2.31 -18.29
N VAL A 157 -18.42 2.38 -16.96
CA VAL A 157 -19.36 1.50 -16.25
C VAL A 157 -20.81 1.69 -16.72
N GLU A 158 -21.22 2.93 -17.02
CA GLU A 158 -22.55 3.23 -17.56
C GLU A 158 -22.79 2.62 -18.95
N HIS A 159 -21.75 2.57 -19.79
CA HIS A 159 -21.84 2.07 -21.17
C HIS A 159 -21.67 0.55 -21.26
N GLU A 160 -20.68 -0.01 -20.57
CA GLU A 160 -20.35 -1.45 -20.61
C GLU A 160 -21.28 -2.26 -19.70
N LYS A 161 -21.85 -1.65 -18.65
CA LYS A 161 -22.69 -2.31 -17.64
C LYS A 161 -22.03 -3.60 -17.13
N THR A 162 -22.76 -4.71 -17.07
CA THR A 162 -22.24 -6.01 -16.62
C THR A 162 -22.00 -6.97 -17.78
N PHE A 163 -21.90 -6.45 -19.01
CA PHE A 163 -21.86 -7.27 -20.22
C PHE A 163 -20.68 -8.25 -20.21
N TYR A 164 -19.48 -7.78 -19.87
CA TYR A 164 -18.29 -8.60 -19.83
C TYR A 164 -18.37 -9.68 -18.75
N GLU A 165 -18.94 -9.37 -17.59
CA GLU A 165 -19.09 -10.31 -16.48
C GLU A 165 -20.10 -11.41 -16.77
N ILE A 166 -21.15 -11.10 -17.54
CA ILE A 166 -22.12 -12.09 -18.03
C ILE A 166 -21.45 -13.06 -19.00
N VAL A 167 -20.63 -12.55 -19.93
CA VAL A 167 -19.92 -13.37 -20.93
C VAL A 167 -18.85 -14.24 -20.27
N ASP A 168 -18.03 -13.68 -19.39
CA ASP A 168 -16.91 -14.37 -18.75
C ASP A 168 -17.36 -15.53 -17.84
N LYS A 169 -18.46 -15.33 -17.08
CA LYS A 169 -18.96 -16.37 -16.17
C LYS A 169 -19.80 -17.46 -16.85
N GLY A 170 -20.01 -17.36 -18.17
CA GLY A 170 -20.81 -18.32 -18.94
C GLY A 170 -22.22 -18.51 -18.36
N THR A 171 -22.74 -17.51 -17.65
CA THR A 171 -24.08 -17.59 -17.07
C THR A 171 -25.07 -17.74 -18.22
N PRO A 172 -25.90 -18.79 -18.24
CA PRO A 172 -26.94 -18.89 -19.24
C PRO A 172 -27.77 -17.61 -19.17
N PHE A 173 -28.25 -17.11 -20.32
CA PHE A 173 -29.14 -15.94 -20.43
C PHE A 173 -30.45 -16.04 -19.60
N SER A 174 -30.60 -17.04 -18.73
CA SER A 174 -31.58 -17.09 -17.67
C SER A 174 -31.36 -15.92 -16.70
N LEU A 175 -32.18 -14.89 -16.85
CA LEU A 175 -32.22 -13.62 -16.11
C LEU A 175 -32.07 -13.75 -14.58
N SER A 176 -32.43 -14.89 -13.98
CA SER A 176 -32.56 -15.04 -12.52
C SER A 176 -31.25 -15.20 -11.73
N LYS A 177 -30.08 -15.24 -12.38
CA LYS A 177 -28.75 -15.31 -11.72
C LYS A 177 -27.85 -14.11 -12.00
N GLY A 178 -28.33 -13.12 -12.77
CA GLY A 178 -27.55 -11.95 -13.19
C GLY A 178 -27.56 -10.78 -12.20
N GLU A 179 -28.42 -10.80 -11.18
CA GLU A 179 -28.66 -9.66 -10.29
C GLU A 179 -27.46 -9.33 -9.36
N ASP A 180 -26.54 -10.28 -9.12
CA ASP A 180 -25.37 -10.09 -8.26
C ASP A 180 -24.07 -9.73 -9.02
N LEU A 181 -24.14 -9.46 -10.32
CA LEU A 181 -22.95 -9.13 -11.12
C LEU A 181 -22.60 -7.65 -10.99
N VAL A 182 -21.39 -7.39 -10.50
CA VAL A 182 -20.83 -6.04 -10.36
C VAL A 182 -19.71 -5.88 -11.37
N HIS A 183 -19.68 -4.73 -12.06
CA HIS A 183 -18.64 -4.42 -13.03
C HIS A 183 -17.25 -4.47 -12.37
N THR A 184 -16.27 -5.05 -13.05
CA THR A 184 -14.86 -5.09 -12.64
C THR A 184 -14.31 -3.74 -12.15
N LEU A 185 -14.58 -2.65 -12.87
CA LEU A 185 -14.15 -1.29 -12.51
C LEU A 185 -14.84 -0.74 -11.26
N GLN A 186 -16.10 -1.13 -11.02
CA GLN A 186 -16.81 -0.77 -9.79
C GLN A 186 -16.21 -1.50 -8.59
N ARG A 187 -15.69 -2.72 -8.78
CA ARG A 187 -14.97 -3.47 -7.73
C ARG A 187 -13.57 -2.91 -7.47
N THR A 188 -12.79 -2.58 -8.50
CA THR A 188 -11.42 -2.06 -8.33
C THR A 188 -11.40 -0.61 -7.84
N HIS A 189 -12.38 0.20 -8.25
CA HIS A 189 -12.50 1.61 -7.89
C HIS A 189 -13.78 1.90 -7.09
N ALA A 190 -14.06 1.08 -6.07
CA ALA A 190 -15.26 1.24 -5.23
C ALA A 190 -15.43 2.68 -4.67
N SER A 191 -14.32 3.34 -4.31
CA SER A 191 -14.32 4.72 -3.82
C SER A 191 -14.86 5.77 -4.81
N PHE A 192 -14.83 5.49 -6.12
CA PHE A 192 -15.37 6.39 -7.13
C PHE A 192 -16.91 6.35 -7.19
N PHE A 193 -17.49 5.24 -6.76
CA PHE A 193 -18.92 4.95 -6.79
C PHE A 193 -19.59 5.02 -5.42
N ALA A 194 -18.83 5.19 -4.34
CA ALA A 194 -19.39 5.62 -3.06
C ALA A 194 -19.97 7.03 -3.24
N ASP A 195 -21.28 7.12 -3.33
CA ASP A 195 -21.96 8.41 -3.28
C ASP A 195 -21.79 8.97 -1.87
N THR A 196 -21.42 10.26 -1.78
CA THR A 196 -21.16 10.97 -0.52
C THR A 196 -22.39 11.10 0.39
N ASN A 197 -23.51 10.45 0.04
CA ASN A 197 -24.76 10.44 0.79
C ASN A 197 -25.11 9.08 1.42
N GLU A 198 -24.20 8.11 1.44
CA GLU A 198 -24.42 6.86 2.19
C GLU A 198 -23.29 6.57 3.19
N ILE A 199 -23.14 7.45 4.17
CA ILE A 199 -23.11 6.98 5.56
C ILE A 199 -24.57 6.91 6.02
N ILE A 200 -25.41 6.21 5.27
CA ILE A 200 -26.54 5.54 5.88
C ILE A 200 -25.85 4.39 6.59
N SER A 201 -25.65 4.57 7.90
CA SER A 201 -25.41 3.48 8.84
C SER A 201 -26.13 2.27 8.27
N SER A 202 -25.35 1.29 7.79
CA SER A 202 -25.93 0.09 7.23
C SER A 202 -27.02 -0.33 8.20
N SER A 203 -28.24 -0.48 7.72
CA SER A 203 -29.33 -1.15 8.43
C SER A 203 -29.01 -2.64 8.67
N GLY A 204 -27.73 -3.00 8.70
CA GLY A 204 -27.21 -4.19 9.34
C GLY A 204 -26.95 -3.85 10.79
N GLU A 205 -27.72 -4.49 11.67
CA GLU A 205 -27.52 -4.49 13.11
C GLU A 205 -26.04 -4.60 13.47
N CYS A 206 -25.60 -3.82 14.46
CA CYS A 206 -24.25 -3.92 15.01
C CYS A 206 -24.01 -5.36 15.50
N LYS A 207 -23.31 -6.18 14.71
CA LYS A 207 -22.94 -7.53 15.12
C LYS A 207 -21.70 -7.48 16.03
N PRO A 208 -21.67 -8.25 17.11
CA PRO A 208 -20.47 -8.36 17.94
C PRO A 208 -19.31 -8.93 17.13
N LEU A 209 -18.10 -8.42 17.38
CA LEU A 209 -16.84 -8.90 16.77
C LEU A 209 -16.61 -10.41 16.99
N ASN A 210 -17.21 -10.97 18.03
CA ASN A 210 -17.19 -12.40 18.30
C ASN A 210 -18.44 -13.07 17.72
N ALA A 211 -18.26 -13.84 16.66
CA ALA A 211 -19.33 -14.57 15.97
C ALA A 211 -20.07 -15.60 16.85
N ALA A 212 -19.53 -15.96 18.02
CA ALA A 212 -20.21 -16.85 18.97
C ALA A 212 -21.33 -16.15 19.78
N ILE A 213 -21.38 -14.82 19.79
CA ILE A 213 -22.39 -14.05 20.52
C ILE A 213 -23.57 -13.80 19.59
N ARG A 214 -24.72 -14.45 19.86
CA ARG A 214 -25.96 -14.18 19.12
C ARG A 214 -26.56 -12.85 19.57
N SER A 215 -27.19 -12.12 18.66
CA SER A 215 -27.75 -10.77 18.88
C SER A 215 -28.74 -10.70 20.05
N ASP A 216 -29.50 -11.78 20.29
CA ASP A 216 -30.57 -11.85 21.30
C ASP A 216 -30.20 -12.64 22.57
N THR A 217 -28.91 -12.89 22.80
CA THR A 217 -28.47 -13.54 24.05
C THR A 217 -27.79 -12.54 24.97
N ASP A 218 -28.28 -12.48 26.21
CA ASP A 218 -27.59 -11.78 27.30
C ASP A 218 -26.12 -12.18 27.32
N ILE A 219 -25.22 -11.20 27.28
CA ILE A 219 -23.78 -11.44 27.39
C ILE A 219 -23.55 -12.15 28.73
N PRO A 220 -22.97 -13.35 28.76
CA PRO A 220 -22.78 -14.08 30.00
C PRO A 220 -21.90 -13.24 30.93
N ARG A 221 -22.43 -12.91 32.11
CA ARG A 221 -21.66 -12.18 33.13
C ARG A 221 -20.43 -13.01 33.47
N ARG A 222 -19.25 -12.40 33.30
CA ARG A 222 -17.99 -13.01 33.73
C ARG A 222 -18.04 -13.20 35.24
N VAL A 223 -18.04 -14.46 35.68
CA VAL A 223 -17.95 -14.79 37.11
C VAL A 223 -16.48 -14.71 37.50
N LEU A 224 -16.13 -13.73 38.33
CA LEU A 224 -14.78 -13.56 38.86
C LEU A 224 -14.73 -14.26 40.21
N THR A 225 -13.87 -15.29 40.31
CA THR A 225 -13.79 -16.16 41.48
C THR A 225 -12.69 -15.74 42.47
N SER A 226 -11.79 -14.84 42.07
CA SER A 226 -10.69 -14.35 42.92
C SER A 226 -10.58 -12.83 42.88
N ARG A 227 -10.03 -12.26 43.96
CA ARG A 227 -9.79 -10.82 44.10
C ARG A 227 -8.83 -10.28 43.05
N ASP A 228 -7.80 -11.04 42.72
CA ASP A 228 -6.80 -10.62 41.73
C ASP A 228 -7.44 -10.54 40.33
N MET A 229 -8.34 -11.48 40.00
CA MET A 229 -9.12 -11.40 38.77
C MET A 229 -10.07 -10.20 38.71
N VAL A 230 -10.53 -9.69 39.86
CA VAL A 230 -11.33 -8.45 39.93
C VAL A 230 -10.47 -7.23 39.69
N LEU A 231 -9.24 -7.23 40.20
CA LEU A 231 -8.31 -6.11 40.04
C LEU A 231 -7.71 -6.04 38.63
N ASP A 232 -7.48 -7.19 37.99
CA ASP A 232 -6.98 -7.28 36.61
C ASP A 232 -8.07 -7.06 35.55
N CYS A 233 -9.35 -7.17 35.93
CA CYS A 233 -10.44 -6.83 35.03
C CYS A 233 -10.62 -5.31 35.02
N ASP A 234 -10.13 -4.66 33.96
CA ASP A 234 -10.54 -3.31 33.60
C ASP A 234 -12.07 -3.25 33.58
N LEU A 235 -12.64 -2.63 34.62
CA LEU A 235 -14.08 -2.42 34.79
C LEU A 235 -14.57 -1.37 33.80
N ALA A 236 -14.53 -1.71 32.52
CA ALA A 236 -15.25 -1.01 31.47
C ALA A 236 -15.52 -2.00 30.34
N GLY A 237 -16.80 -2.25 30.08
CA GLY A 237 -17.25 -2.89 28.85
C GLY A 237 -16.93 -2.00 27.64
N GLY A 238 -15.66 -1.98 27.23
CA GLY A 238 -15.20 -1.42 25.96
C GLY A 238 -15.00 0.09 25.88
N TYR A 239 -15.07 0.85 26.98
CA TYR A 239 -14.85 2.31 26.94
C TYR A 239 -13.69 2.75 27.83
N SER A 240 -12.77 3.55 27.28
CA SER A 240 -11.76 4.23 28.08
C SER A 240 -12.44 5.23 29.03
N VAL A 241 -12.03 5.22 30.30
CA VAL A 241 -12.54 6.10 31.35
C VAL A 241 -12.39 7.58 30.97
N ASP A 242 -11.30 7.93 30.29
CA ASP A 242 -11.04 9.29 29.82
C ASP A 242 -12.08 9.75 28.78
N LEU A 243 -12.47 8.83 27.89
CA LEU A 243 -13.42 9.07 26.80
C LEU A 243 -14.84 9.25 27.33
N VAL A 244 -15.22 8.51 28.37
CA VAL A 244 -16.51 8.69 29.07
C VAL A 244 -16.54 10.01 29.82
N ARG A 245 -15.44 10.37 30.50
CA ARG A 245 -15.33 11.63 31.24
C ARG A 245 -15.47 12.83 30.31
N GLU A 246 -14.77 12.83 29.18
CA GLU A 246 -14.84 13.91 28.18
C GLU A 246 -16.26 14.08 27.62
N ARG A 247 -16.92 12.96 27.31
CA ARG A 247 -18.30 12.98 26.79
C ARG A 247 -19.32 13.46 27.81
N CYS A 248 -19.19 13.05 29.08
CA CYS A 248 -20.02 13.56 30.17
C CYS A 248 -19.84 15.06 30.37
N GLN A 249 -18.60 15.55 30.27
CA GLN A 249 -18.29 16.96 30.44
C GLN A 249 -18.91 17.82 29.32
N LEU A 250 -18.76 17.39 28.06
CA LEU A 250 -19.43 18.01 26.91
C LEU A 250 -20.96 18.05 27.06
N GLN A 251 -21.55 16.99 27.60
CA GLN A 251 -23.00 16.91 27.75
C GLN A 251 -23.53 17.80 28.88
N VAL A 252 -22.76 17.95 29.97
CA VAL A 252 -23.03 18.92 31.04
C VAL A 252 -22.89 20.34 30.50
N ASP A 253 -21.83 20.65 29.74
CA ASP A 253 -21.60 21.97 29.16
C ASP A 253 -22.73 22.35 28.18
N LEU A 254 -23.18 21.41 27.35
CA LEU A 254 -24.35 21.60 26.49
C LEU A 254 -25.64 21.85 27.28
N MET A 255 -25.89 21.11 28.36
CA MET A 255 -27.06 21.36 29.22
C MET A 255 -26.99 22.71 29.93
N LEU A 256 -25.81 23.16 30.33
CA LEU A 256 -25.62 24.48 30.94
C LEU A 256 -25.82 25.61 29.91
N LEU A 257 -25.37 25.41 28.67
CA LEU A 257 -25.59 26.36 27.56
C LEU A 257 -27.07 26.47 27.17
N TRP A 258 -27.87 25.42 27.36
CA TRP A 258 -29.31 25.43 27.08
C TRP A 258 -30.15 26.11 28.17
N ASN A 259 -29.58 26.44 29.33
CA ASN A 259 -30.26 27.17 30.41
C ASN A 259 -29.96 28.68 30.40
N LEU A 260 -29.39 29.20 29.30
CA LEU A 260 -29.03 30.61 29.12
C LEU A 260 -29.87 31.35 28.05
N GLU A 261 -30.99 30.77 27.62
CA GLU A 261 -32.07 31.47 26.89
C GLU A 261 -33.33 31.64 27.76
#